data_AF-A0A8D0NQ21-F1
#
_entry.id   AF-A0A8D0NQ21-F1
#
_cell.length_a   1.000
_cell.length_b   1.000
_cell.length_c   1.000
_cell.angle_alpha   90.00
_cell.angle_beta   90.00
_cell.angle_gamma   90.00
#
_symmetry.space_group_name_H-M   'P 1'
#
loop_
_entity.id
_entity.type
_entity.pdbx_description
1 polymer ?
#
loop_
_entity_poly.entity_id
_entity_poly.type
_entity_poly.pdbx_seq_one_letter_code
_entity_poly.pdbx_strand_id
1 'polypeptide(L)'
;ARAAKGLAGFRPCPPGPALRAAPARAWAAPGTWAGWRRRRGARRVGLRPSRSAEDLTNGSYDDILNAEQLQKLLYLLESTEDPVIIEKALVTLGNNAAFSANQVIIRELGGITIVGSQINNPNQSIKEKALNALNNLSVNVENQIKIKVYVNQVCEDVLSGPLNSAVQLAGLRLLTNMTVTNDHQHMLSTYIADLFHVLLTGNGSTKVQVLKLLLNLSENPAMTDGLLGAQVDSSFLSLFDGHVAKEILVRVLTLFQNIDNCLKKEGRLALQPAFPEGSLFYLLYGDECAQKMRALVYHHDADVKEKVTMIPKF
;
A
#
# COMPACT_ATOMS: atom_id res chain seq x y z
N ALA A 1 27.52 14.90 -69.65
CA ALA A 1 26.67 13.97 -68.86
C ALA A 1 27.40 13.69 -67.55
N ARG A 2 26.97 14.32 -66.44
CA ARG A 2 26.27 13.68 -65.29
C ARG A 2 27.05 12.49 -64.70
N ALA A 3 27.35 12.41 -63.40
CA ALA A 3 27.22 13.32 -62.28
C ALA A 3 28.07 12.75 -61.11
N ALA A 4 28.72 13.63 -60.37
CA ALA A 4 29.27 13.37 -59.04
C ALA A 4 28.16 13.40 -57.97
N LYS A 5 28.35 12.64 -56.87
CA LYS A 5 27.81 12.77 -55.49
C LYS A 5 27.83 11.37 -54.84
N GLY A 6 28.32 11.09 -53.63
CA GLY A 6 28.90 11.88 -52.56
C GLY A 6 29.27 10.93 -51.41
N LEU A 7 30.31 11.29 -50.65
CA LEU A 7 30.69 10.66 -49.37
C LEU A 7 29.70 11.02 -48.25
N ALA A 8 29.39 10.05 -47.39
CA ALA A 8 29.10 10.21 -45.95
C ALA A 8 29.15 8.80 -45.32
N GLY A 9 30.00 8.46 -44.35
CA GLY A 9 30.23 9.17 -43.11
C GLY A 9 29.35 8.55 -42.02
N PHE A 10 29.69 7.34 -41.55
CA PHE A 10 29.07 6.73 -40.37
C PHE A 10 29.30 7.64 -39.16
N ARG A 11 28.24 8.27 -38.65
CA ARG A 11 28.20 8.88 -37.32
C ARG A 11 27.43 7.95 -36.38
N PRO A 12 27.88 7.75 -35.12
CA PRO A 12 27.07 7.09 -34.11
C PRO A 12 25.82 7.91 -33.81
N CYS A 13 24.68 7.23 -33.62
CA CYS A 13 23.44 7.87 -33.18
C CYS A 13 23.63 8.52 -31.80
N PRO A 14 23.06 9.71 -31.56
CA PRO A 14 23.05 10.31 -30.23
C PRO A 14 22.14 9.50 -29.29
N PRO A 15 22.41 9.46 -27.98
CA PRO A 15 21.49 8.87 -27.02
C PRO A 15 20.17 9.65 -27.06
N GLY A 16 19.07 8.92 -27.27
CA GLY A 16 17.71 9.46 -27.22
C GLY A 16 17.40 10.06 -25.83
N PRO A 17 16.41 10.96 -25.73
CA PRO A 17 16.15 11.69 -24.50
C PRO A 17 15.79 10.73 -23.38
N ALA A 18 16.48 10.87 -22.24
CA ALA A 18 16.13 10.19 -21.01
C ALA A 18 14.65 10.46 -20.70
N LEU A 19 13.84 9.39 -20.62
CA LEU A 19 12.49 9.50 -20.08
C LEU A 19 12.60 10.08 -18.67
N ARG A 20 12.21 11.36 -18.53
CA ARG A 20 11.95 11.94 -17.22
C ARG A 20 10.84 11.11 -16.58
N ALA A 21 11.18 10.37 -15.54
CA ALA A 21 10.20 9.79 -14.64
C ALA A 21 9.24 10.91 -14.20
N ALA A 22 7.95 10.70 -14.44
CA ALA A 22 6.92 11.58 -13.93
C ALA A 22 7.02 11.63 -12.39
N PRO A 23 6.85 12.80 -11.76
CA PRO A 23 6.88 12.87 -10.30
C PRO A 23 5.77 11.96 -9.76
N ALA A 24 6.17 11.05 -8.86
CA ALA A 24 5.23 10.28 -8.07
C ALA A 24 4.22 11.24 -7.46
N ARG A 25 2.94 11.07 -7.78
CA ARG A 25 1.87 11.74 -7.05
C ARG A 25 1.98 11.23 -5.62
N ALA A 26 2.51 12.07 -4.74
CA ALA A 26 2.49 11.83 -3.32
C ALA A 26 1.03 11.76 -2.88
N TRP A 27 0.50 10.54 -2.80
CA TRP A 27 -0.72 10.29 -2.06
C TRP A 27 -0.40 10.55 -0.59
N ALA A 28 -1.12 11.49 -0.01
CA ALA A 28 -1.02 11.82 1.40
C ALA A 28 -1.13 10.55 2.23
N ALA A 29 -0.15 10.34 3.11
CA ALA A 29 -0.20 9.30 4.13
C ALA A 29 -1.55 9.38 4.89
N PRO A 30 -2.26 8.27 5.11
CA PRO A 30 -3.51 8.28 5.85
C PRO A 30 -3.22 8.47 7.34
N GLY A 31 -3.22 9.73 7.79
CA GLY A 31 -2.87 10.09 9.15
C GLY A 31 -3.12 11.53 9.55
N THR A 32 -4.07 12.24 8.94
CA THR A 32 -4.63 13.49 9.51
C THR A 32 -6.11 13.62 9.16
N TRP A 33 -6.97 13.39 10.14
CA TRP A 33 -8.40 13.70 10.04
C TRP A 33 -8.61 15.16 10.43
N ALA A 34 -8.76 16.05 9.44
CA ALA A 34 -9.45 17.33 9.62
C ALA A 34 -9.85 17.95 8.27
N GLY A 35 -11.17 17.99 8.01
CA GLY A 35 -11.81 19.15 7.35
C GLY A 35 -11.92 19.16 5.83
N TRP A 36 -13.06 18.71 5.31
CA TRP A 36 -13.51 19.03 3.96
C TRP A 36 -13.94 20.50 3.80
N ARG A 37 -13.52 21.10 2.67
CA ARG A 37 -14.14 22.16 1.83
C ARG A 37 -14.80 23.38 2.50
N ARG A 38 -14.32 24.58 2.10
CA ARG A 38 -15.18 25.77 1.95
C ARG A 38 -14.98 26.47 0.61
N ARG A 39 -16.03 26.46 -0.22
CA ARG A 39 -16.27 27.42 -1.31
C ARG A 39 -16.47 28.81 -0.69
N ARG A 40 -15.95 29.84 -1.34
CA ARG A 40 -16.21 31.25 -1.01
C ARG A 40 -17.65 31.61 -1.36
N GLY A 41 -18.30 32.37 -0.47
CA GLY A 41 -19.54 33.09 -0.76
C GLY A 41 -20.25 33.61 0.49
N ALA A 42 -20.42 34.94 0.55
CA ALA A 42 -21.35 35.73 1.38
C ALA A 42 -20.93 36.18 2.80
N ARG A 43 -21.39 37.38 3.12
CA ARG A 43 -20.95 38.35 4.16
C ARG A 43 -21.65 38.16 5.53
N ARG A 44 -20.90 38.57 6.57
CA ARG A 44 -21.25 39.09 7.93
C ARG A 44 -22.61 38.72 8.57
N VAL A 45 -22.57 38.28 9.83
CA VAL A 45 -22.96 39.01 11.07
C VAL A 45 -22.54 38.12 12.27
N GLY A 46 -22.08 38.75 13.35
CA GLY A 46 -21.45 38.09 14.49
C GLY A 46 -22.43 37.38 15.43
N LEU A 47 -21.96 36.27 16.00
CA LEU A 47 -22.44 35.62 17.23
C LEU A 47 -21.21 34.89 17.80
N ARG A 48 -20.92 35.12 19.08
CA ARG A 48 -19.82 34.47 19.82
C ARG A 48 -20.28 33.08 20.26
N PRO A 49 -19.51 32.01 20.02
CA PRO A 49 -19.47 30.93 21.00
C PRO A 49 -18.05 30.41 21.29
N SER A 50 -17.76 30.36 22.59
CA SER A 50 -17.22 29.22 23.34
C SER A 50 -15.95 28.49 22.85
N ARG A 51 -14.90 28.61 23.67
CA ARG A 51 -13.72 27.73 23.84
C ARG A 51 -13.29 26.97 22.58
N SER A 52 -12.45 27.65 21.80
CA SER A 52 -11.74 27.14 20.63
C SER A 52 -10.98 25.85 20.93
N ALA A 53 -11.03 24.96 19.94
CA ALA A 53 -10.27 23.73 19.80
C ALA A 53 -8.77 24.01 19.61
N GLU A 54 -8.11 24.50 20.66
CA GLU A 54 -6.66 24.74 20.68
C GLU A 54 -5.91 23.83 21.67
N ASP A 55 -6.56 22.79 22.20
CA ASP A 55 -5.99 21.93 23.25
C ASP A 55 -5.81 20.46 22.86
N LEU A 56 -5.39 20.20 21.61
CA LEU A 56 -5.05 18.83 21.15
C LEU A 56 -3.59 18.68 20.70
N THR A 57 -2.73 19.67 20.97
CA THR A 57 -1.27 19.56 20.77
C THR A 57 -0.51 19.52 22.08
N ASN A 58 -1.10 18.93 23.13
CA ASN A 58 -0.41 18.68 24.40
C ASN A 58 0.18 17.25 24.45
N GLY A 59 0.80 16.82 23.34
CA GLY A 59 1.81 15.75 23.40
C GLY A 59 3.11 16.43 23.79
N SER A 60 3.63 16.15 24.98
CA SER A 60 4.85 16.76 25.47
C SER A 60 5.97 16.57 24.43
N TYR A 61 6.69 17.64 24.11
CA TYR A 61 7.93 17.56 23.31
C TYR A 61 8.99 16.64 23.95
N ASP A 62 8.78 16.21 25.20
CA ASP A 62 9.67 15.32 25.96
C ASP A 62 9.73 13.87 25.42
N ASP A 63 8.84 13.45 24.51
CA ASP A 63 8.81 12.07 23.98
C ASP A 63 9.67 11.85 22.71
N ILE A 64 10.19 12.93 22.11
CA ILE A 64 11.07 12.85 20.94
C ILE A 64 12.51 12.66 21.42
N LEU A 65 13.04 11.46 21.21
CA LEU A 65 14.39 11.11 21.60
C LEU A 65 15.41 11.75 20.65
N ASN A 66 16.49 12.27 21.23
CA ASN A 66 17.67 12.71 20.48
C ASN A 66 18.53 11.49 20.04
N ALA A 67 19.54 11.74 19.21
CA ALA A 67 20.39 10.67 18.66
C ALA A 67 21.09 9.81 19.73
N GLU A 68 21.57 10.41 20.83
CA GLU A 68 22.23 9.69 21.91
C GLU A 68 21.23 8.79 22.66
N GLN A 69 20.02 9.28 22.92
CA GLN A 69 18.96 8.52 23.55
C GLN A 69 18.46 7.37 22.67
N LEU A 70 18.33 7.60 21.36
CA LEU A 70 18.02 6.55 20.39
C LEU A 70 19.10 5.48 20.36
N GLN A 71 20.38 5.86 20.41
CA GLN A 71 21.48 4.91 20.46
C GLN A 71 21.46 4.06 21.73
N LYS A 72 21.18 4.67 22.89
CA LYS A 72 21.01 3.93 24.17
C LYS A 72 19.81 2.98 24.12
N LEU A 73 18.71 3.39 23.50
CA LEU A 73 17.52 2.56 23.35
C LEU A 73 17.77 1.36 22.43
N LEU A 74 18.48 1.57 21.32
CA LEU A 74 18.88 0.50 20.41
C LEU A 74 19.84 -0.50 21.10
N TYR A 75 20.82 0.01 21.84
CA TYR A 75 21.70 -0.85 22.65
C TYR A 75 20.94 -1.67 23.69
N LEU A 76 19.95 -1.07 24.37
CA LEU A 76 19.09 -1.80 25.29
C LEU A 76 18.32 -2.93 24.58
N LEU A 77 17.76 -2.65 23.40
CA LEU A 77 17.00 -3.61 22.62
C LEU A 77 17.86 -4.80 22.15
N GLU A 78 19.15 -4.57 21.85
CA GLU A 78 20.09 -5.65 21.49
C GLU A 78 20.58 -6.46 22.69
N SER A 79 20.69 -5.85 23.87
CA SER A 79 21.33 -6.46 25.04
C SER A 79 20.38 -7.15 26.02
N THR A 80 19.07 -6.89 25.91
CA THR A 80 18.07 -7.42 26.83
C THR A 80 17.35 -8.65 26.28
N GLU A 81 17.09 -9.62 27.14
CA GLU A 81 16.25 -10.79 26.84
C GLU A 81 14.86 -10.68 27.50
N ASP A 82 14.62 -9.64 28.31
CA ASP A 82 13.36 -9.46 29.02
C ASP A 82 12.26 -9.02 28.04
N PRO A 83 11.21 -9.84 27.82
CA PRO A 83 10.15 -9.54 26.86
C PRO A 83 9.44 -8.21 27.13
N VAL A 84 9.29 -7.81 28.40
CA VAL A 84 8.62 -6.57 28.80
C VAL A 84 9.46 -5.36 28.42
N ILE A 85 10.79 -5.46 28.59
CA ILE A 85 11.72 -4.41 28.21
C ILE A 85 11.80 -4.29 26.68
N ILE A 86 11.90 -5.43 25.97
CA ILE A 86 11.90 -5.47 24.51
C ILE A 86 10.64 -4.80 23.95
N GLU A 87 9.47 -5.16 24.46
CA GLU A 87 8.20 -4.60 23.99
C GLU A 87 8.15 -3.07 24.20
N LYS A 88 8.48 -2.60 25.40
CA LYS A 88 8.52 -1.16 25.70
C LYS A 88 9.53 -0.42 24.82
N ALA A 89 10.71 -1.01 24.61
CA ALA A 89 11.74 -0.42 23.77
C ALA A 89 11.26 -0.29 22.31
N LEU A 90 10.62 -1.32 21.77
CA LEU A 90 10.05 -1.31 20.41
C LEU A 90 8.90 -0.31 20.27
N VAL A 91 8.05 -0.15 21.29
CA VAL A 91 6.99 0.87 21.29
C VAL A 91 7.59 2.27 21.25
N THR A 92 8.53 2.57 22.14
CA THR A 92 9.20 3.87 22.19
C THR A 92 9.94 4.18 20.89
N LEU A 93 10.66 3.19 20.34
CA LEU A 93 11.38 3.31 19.08
C LEU A 93 10.42 3.49 17.89
N GLY A 94 9.30 2.75 17.87
CA GLY A 94 8.27 2.85 16.85
C GLY A 94 7.58 4.21 16.82
N ASN A 95 7.29 4.78 18.00
CA ASN A 95 6.76 6.15 18.11
C ASN A 95 7.78 7.18 17.60
N ASN A 96 9.06 7.00 17.94
CA ASN A 96 10.12 7.87 17.44
C ASN A 96 10.35 7.73 15.93
N ALA A 97 10.17 6.54 15.37
CA ALA A 97 10.24 6.29 13.94
C ALA A 97 9.10 6.97 13.14
N ALA A 98 8.07 7.52 13.79
CA ALA A 98 7.07 8.33 13.11
C ALA A 98 7.60 9.72 12.70
N PHE A 99 8.70 10.19 13.30
CA PHE A 99 9.33 11.46 12.96
C PHE A 99 10.38 11.28 11.86
N SER A 100 10.29 12.06 10.78
CA SER A 100 11.17 11.93 9.61
C SER A 100 12.65 12.10 9.92
N ALA A 101 13.01 13.00 10.85
CA ALA A 101 14.39 13.14 11.31
C ALA A 101 14.89 11.86 12.01
N ASN A 102 14.07 11.27 12.88
CA ASN A 102 14.42 10.05 13.59
C ASN A 102 14.43 8.82 12.69
N GLN A 103 13.65 8.79 11.60
CA GLN A 103 13.75 7.73 10.59
C GLN A 103 15.15 7.63 9.99
N VAL A 104 15.81 8.77 9.76
CA VAL A 104 17.18 8.85 9.24
C VAL A 104 18.18 8.46 10.32
N ILE A 105 18.07 9.04 11.51
CA ILE A 105 18.98 8.76 12.63
C ILE A 105 18.94 7.27 13.02
N ILE A 106 17.75 6.68 13.16
CA ILE A 106 17.60 5.25 13.48
C ILE A 106 18.25 4.38 12.40
N ARG A 107 18.10 4.74 11.12
CA ARG A 107 18.77 4.03 10.02
C ARG A 107 20.29 4.12 10.12
N GLU A 108 20.83 5.31 10.42
CA GLU A 108 22.27 5.57 10.52
C GLU A 108 22.89 4.85 11.72
N LEU A 109 22.16 4.72 12.81
CA LEU A 109 22.52 3.94 13.99
C LEU A 109 22.38 2.42 13.82
N GLY A 110 22.02 1.93 12.62
CA GLY A 110 21.82 0.49 12.36
C GLY A 110 20.50 -0.08 12.92
N GLY A 111 19.60 0.77 13.42
CA GLY A 111 18.39 0.36 14.12
C GLY A 111 17.38 -0.42 13.27
N ILE A 112 17.40 -0.29 11.93
CA ILE A 112 16.55 -1.12 11.06
C ILE A 112 16.88 -2.61 11.21
N THR A 113 18.17 -2.96 11.28
CA THR A 113 18.61 -4.36 11.43
C THR A 113 18.24 -4.89 12.81
N ILE A 114 18.42 -4.07 13.85
CA ILE A 114 18.08 -4.40 15.23
C ILE A 114 16.58 -4.69 15.35
N VAL A 115 15.72 -3.79 14.87
CA VAL A 115 14.26 -3.99 14.87
C VAL A 115 13.87 -5.18 13.99
N GLY A 116 14.50 -5.32 12.82
CA GLY A 116 14.28 -6.43 11.90
C GLY A 116 14.55 -7.79 12.52
N SER A 117 15.55 -7.92 13.40
CA SER A 117 15.81 -9.17 14.12
C SER A 117 14.65 -9.60 15.03
N GLN A 118 13.85 -8.65 15.52
CA GLN A 118 12.75 -8.90 16.44
C GLN A 118 11.49 -9.44 15.76
N ILE A 119 11.40 -9.41 14.43
CA ILE A 119 10.23 -9.97 13.71
C ILE A 119 10.17 -11.50 13.77
N ASN A 120 11.27 -12.16 14.11
CA ASN A 120 11.33 -13.62 14.31
C ASN A 120 11.12 -14.03 15.77
N ASN A 121 10.80 -13.08 16.67
CA ASN A 121 10.58 -13.37 18.08
C ASN A 121 9.36 -14.30 18.26
N PRO A 122 9.44 -15.34 19.12
CA PRO A 122 8.31 -16.24 19.38
C PRO A 122 7.14 -15.49 20.06
N ASN A 123 7.41 -14.40 20.77
CA ASN A 123 6.38 -13.56 21.38
C ASN A 123 5.69 -12.70 20.31
N GLN A 124 4.40 -12.96 20.10
CA GLN A 124 3.57 -12.27 19.11
C GLN A 124 3.46 -10.76 19.37
N SER A 125 3.46 -10.33 20.64
CA SER A 125 3.43 -8.91 20.99
C SER A 125 4.69 -8.20 20.51
N ILE A 126 5.87 -8.78 20.78
CA ILE A 126 7.16 -8.26 20.32
C ILE A 126 7.21 -8.20 18.79
N LYS A 127 6.81 -9.29 18.13
CA LYS A 127 6.72 -9.36 16.66
C LYS A 127 5.83 -8.24 16.09
N GLU A 128 4.65 -8.03 16.68
CA GLU A 128 3.75 -6.94 16.29
C GLU A 128 4.40 -5.56 16.45
N LYS A 129 5.05 -5.28 17.59
CA LYS A 129 5.70 -3.97 17.83
C LYS A 129 6.87 -3.74 16.88
N ALA A 130 7.65 -4.78 16.59
CA ALA A 130 8.73 -4.71 15.61
C ALA A 130 8.21 -4.39 14.21
N LEU A 131 7.15 -5.06 13.75
CA LEU A 131 6.51 -4.79 12.46
C LEU A 131 5.94 -3.37 12.39
N ASN A 132 5.33 -2.87 13.46
CA ASN A 132 4.84 -1.48 13.52
C ASN A 132 5.98 -0.45 13.45
N ALA A 133 7.11 -0.71 14.13
CA ALA A 133 8.29 0.14 14.06
C ALA A 133 8.89 0.15 12.64
N LEU A 134 9.03 -1.03 12.00
CA LEU A 134 9.46 -1.12 10.59
C LEU A 134 8.50 -0.40 9.64
N ASN A 135 7.19 -0.52 9.86
CA ASN A 135 6.18 0.19 9.07
C ASN A 135 6.40 1.71 9.12
N ASN A 136 6.66 2.27 10.31
CA ASN A 136 6.96 3.71 10.45
C ASN A 136 8.29 4.08 9.80
N LEU A 137 9.33 3.25 9.96
CA LEU A 137 10.62 3.46 9.31
C LEU A 137 10.52 3.40 7.78
N SER A 138 9.65 2.56 7.22
CA SER A 138 9.45 2.38 5.77
C SER A 138 8.79 3.57 5.07
N VAL A 139 8.29 4.57 5.81
CA VAL A 139 7.80 5.83 5.22
C VAL A 139 8.91 6.57 4.48
N ASN A 140 10.16 6.42 4.93
CA ASN A 140 11.34 6.93 4.23
C ASN A 140 11.81 5.95 3.15
N VAL A 141 11.90 6.40 1.89
CA VAL A 141 12.26 5.56 0.74
C VAL A 141 13.66 4.94 0.87
N GLU A 142 14.64 5.67 1.40
CA GLU A 142 15.99 5.11 1.61
C GLU A 142 16.00 4.02 2.70
N ASN A 143 15.10 4.11 3.68
CA ASN A 143 14.90 3.04 4.66
C ASN A 143 14.31 1.79 4.01
N GLN A 144 13.40 1.93 3.03
CA GLN A 144 12.84 0.79 2.31
C GLN A 144 13.92 -0.07 1.65
N ILE A 145 14.99 0.55 1.13
CA ILE A 145 16.13 -0.17 0.53
C ILE A 145 16.77 -1.15 1.52
N LYS A 146 16.82 -0.80 2.81
CA LYS A 146 17.32 -1.66 3.88
C LYS A 146 16.26 -2.65 4.37
N ILE A 147 15.00 -2.22 4.46
CA ILE A 147 13.88 -3.04 4.96
C ILE A 147 13.50 -4.15 3.99
N LYS A 148 13.74 -3.99 2.67
CA LYS A 148 13.31 -4.96 1.64
C LYS A 148 13.77 -6.40 1.91
N VAL A 149 14.88 -6.60 2.61
CA VAL A 149 15.39 -7.94 2.95
C VAL A 149 14.40 -8.75 3.82
N TYR A 150 13.49 -8.08 4.53
CA TYR A 150 12.48 -8.71 5.37
C TYR A 150 11.15 -8.98 4.65
N VAL A 151 10.93 -8.46 3.43
CA VAL A 151 9.63 -8.52 2.75
C VAL A 151 9.14 -9.95 2.56
N ASN A 152 10.02 -10.86 2.12
CA ASN A 152 9.64 -12.27 1.91
C ASN A 152 9.23 -12.94 3.23
N GLN A 153 10.02 -12.76 4.29
CA GLN A 153 9.68 -13.30 5.62
C GLN A 153 8.36 -12.73 6.13
N VAL A 154 8.13 -11.42 5.95
CA VAL A 154 6.88 -10.78 6.37
C VAL A 154 5.69 -11.31 5.57
N CYS A 155 5.83 -11.57 4.27
CA CYS A 155 4.80 -12.23 3.47
C CYS A 155 4.48 -13.62 4.03
N GLU A 156 5.49 -14.46 4.26
CA GLU A 156 5.31 -15.80 4.83
C GLU A 156 4.60 -15.75 6.20
N ASP A 157 5.06 -14.89 7.11
CA ASP A 157 4.48 -14.73 8.44
C ASP A 157 3.02 -14.25 8.41
N VAL A 158 2.71 -13.28 7.54
CA VAL A 158 1.37 -12.69 7.42
C VAL A 158 0.38 -13.68 6.80
N LEU A 159 0.82 -14.48 5.83
CA LEU A 159 -0.04 -15.38 5.07
C LEU A 159 -0.24 -16.73 5.75
N SER A 160 0.76 -17.22 6.50
CA SER A 160 0.67 -18.46 7.28
C SER A 160 0.19 -18.25 8.73
N GLY A 161 0.26 -17.02 9.24
CA GLY A 161 -0.09 -16.69 10.61
C GLY A 161 -1.60 -16.70 10.91
N PRO A 162 -1.99 -16.54 12.19
CA PRO A 162 -3.39 -16.52 12.59
C PRO A 162 -4.15 -15.37 11.91
N LEU A 163 -5.25 -15.71 11.25
CA LEU A 163 -6.09 -14.77 10.52
C LEU A 163 -6.63 -13.68 11.46
N ASN A 164 -6.59 -12.43 11.00
CA ASN A 164 -7.01 -11.23 11.73
C ASN A 164 -6.19 -10.90 12.98
N SER A 165 -5.04 -11.55 13.19
CA SER A 165 -4.15 -11.21 14.30
C SER A 165 -3.55 -9.81 14.14
N ALA A 166 -3.15 -9.22 15.26
CA ALA A 166 -2.48 -7.93 15.26
C ALA A 166 -1.14 -7.98 14.48
N VAL A 167 -0.43 -9.11 14.55
CA VAL A 167 0.78 -9.38 13.76
C VAL A 167 0.46 -9.36 12.25
N GLN A 168 -0.60 -10.06 11.82
CA GLN A 168 -1.02 -10.05 10.42
C GLN A 168 -1.32 -8.63 9.92
N LEU A 169 -2.06 -7.84 10.71
CA LEU A 169 -2.37 -6.46 10.36
C LEU A 169 -1.14 -5.54 10.34
N ALA A 170 -0.21 -5.71 11.29
CA ALA A 170 1.04 -4.94 11.32
C ALA A 170 1.92 -5.26 10.10
N GLY A 171 2.05 -6.55 9.75
CA GLY A 171 2.78 -6.99 8.56
C GLY A 171 2.14 -6.49 7.26
N LEU A 172 0.81 -6.58 7.11
CA LEU A 172 0.09 -6.04 5.95
C LEU A 172 0.29 -4.52 5.79
N ARG A 173 0.34 -3.76 6.88
CA ARG A 173 0.63 -2.31 6.85
C ARG A 173 2.04 -2.04 6.34
N LEU A 174 3.03 -2.77 6.86
CA LEU A 174 4.41 -2.68 6.37
C LEU A 174 4.48 -3.00 4.87
N LEU A 175 3.89 -4.12 4.42
CA LEU A 175 3.86 -4.50 3.00
C LEU A 175 3.16 -3.45 2.12
N THR A 176 2.10 -2.82 2.64
CA THR A 176 1.41 -1.70 1.96
C THR A 176 2.35 -0.51 1.77
N ASN A 177 3.12 -0.13 2.79
CA ASN A 177 4.09 0.96 2.68
C ASN A 177 5.24 0.63 1.72
N MET A 178 5.73 -0.61 1.76
CA MET A 178 6.80 -1.09 0.86
C MET A 178 6.37 -1.12 -0.61
N THR A 179 5.07 -1.13 -0.91
CA THR A 179 4.53 -1.16 -2.28
C THR A 179 4.00 0.18 -2.78
N VAL A 180 4.13 1.27 -2.02
CA VAL A 180 3.73 2.62 -2.47
C VAL A 180 4.49 3.04 -3.74
N THR A 181 5.75 2.61 -3.89
CA THR A 181 6.51 2.74 -5.13
C THR A 181 6.59 1.40 -5.85
N ASN A 182 6.93 1.44 -7.14
CA ASN A 182 7.04 0.22 -7.96
C ASN A 182 8.28 -0.63 -7.62
N ASP A 183 9.23 -0.10 -6.85
CA ASP A 183 10.58 -0.67 -6.68
C ASP A 183 10.55 -2.07 -6.03
N HIS A 184 9.59 -2.31 -5.13
CA HIS A 184 9.50 -3.56 -4.35
C HIS A 184 8.27 -4.40 -4.69
N GLN A 185 7.36 -3.92 -5.54
CA GLN A 185 6.10 -4.62 -5.84
C GLN A 185 6.30 -6.01 -6.44
N HIS A 186 7.32 -6.20 -7.27
CA HIS A 186 7.65 -7.48 -7.90
C HIS A 186 7.95 -8.59 -6.88
N MET A 187 8.39 -8.24 -5.67
CA MET A 187 8.66 -9.19 -4.58
C MET A 187 7.39 -9.87 -4.07
N LEU A 188 6.20 -9.29 -4.34
CA LEU A 188 4.92 -9.87 -3.95
C LEU A 188 4.28 -10.75 -5.03
N SER A 189 4.91 -10.89 -6.20
CA SER A 189 4.32 -11.56 -7.37
C SER A 189 3.86 -13.01 -7.08
N THR A 190 4.64 -13.76 -6.30
CA THR A 190 4.32 -15.16 -5.95
C THR A 190 3.24 -15.27 -4.87
N TYR A 191 2.90 -14.19 -4.18
CA TYR A 191 1.97 -14.15 -3.05
C TYR A 191 0.59 -13.58 -3.41
N ILE A 192 0.36 -13.18 -4.66
CA ILE A 192 -0.88 -12.50 -5.07
C ILE A 192 -2.12 -13.38 -4.79
N ALA A 193 -2.06 -14.67 -5.10
CA ALA A 193 -3.17 -15.59 -4.85
C ALA A 193 -3.47 -15.71 -3.35
N ASP A 194 -2.44 -15.79 -2.50
CA ASP A 194 -2.58 -15.86 -1.05
C ASP A 194 -3.16 -14.55 -0.47
N LEU A 195 -2.78 -13.40 -1.02
CA LEU A 195 -3.39 -12.11 -0.67
C LEU A 195 -4.88 -12.11 -0.98
N PHE A 196 -5.32 -12.63 -2.13
CA PHE A 196 -6.74 -12.79 -2.42
C PHE A 196 -7.41 -13.75 -1.43
N HIS A 197 -6.78 -14.86 -1.06
CA HIS A 197 -7.33 -15.75 -0.04
C HIS A 197 -7.55 -15.03 1.31
N VAL A 198 -6.57 -14.24 1.78
CA VAL A 198 -6.72 -13.42 3.00
C VAL A 198 -7.81 -12.34 2.82
N LEU A 199 -7.92 -11.75 1.62
CA LEU A 199 -9.01 -10.81 1.31
C LEU A 199 -10.40 -11.47 1.44
N LEU A 200 -10.56 -12.74 1.08
CA LEU A 200 -11.85 -13.43 1.13
C LEU A 200 -12.19 -13.93 2.53
N THR A 201 -11.19 -14.39 3.29
CA THR A 201 -11.40 -14.97 4.62
C THR A 201 -11.33 -13.96 5.77
N GLY A 202 -10.57 -12.86 5.61
CA GLY A 202 -10.33 -11.87 6.67
C GLY A 202 -11.57 -11.05 7.05
N ASN A 203 -11.53 -10.44 8.25
CA ASN A 203 -12.54 -9.49 8.72
C ASN A 203 -12.42 -8.13 7.99
N GLY A 204 -13.38 -7.23 8.20
CA GLY A 204 -13.42 -5.94 7.50
C GLY A 204 -12.11 -5.13 7.56
N SER A 205 -11.42 -5.13 8.71
CA SER A 205 -10.15 -4.42 8.87
C SER A 205 -9.03 -5.04 8.03
N THR A 206 -8.92 -6.38 8.04
CA THR A 206 -7.95 -7.13 7.23
C THR A 206 -8.23 -6.95 5.74
N LYS A 207 -9.50 -7.07 5.33
CA LYS A 207 -9.92 -6.84 3.93
C LYS A 207 -9.49 -5.46 3.43
N VAL A 208 -9.73 -4.42 4.23
CA VAL A 208 -9.33 -3.05 3.86
C VAL A 208 -7.81 -2.92 3.70
N GLN A 209 -7.00 -3.55 4.55
CA GLN A 209 -5.54 -3.48 4.40
C GLN A 209 -5.04 -4.26 3.18
N VAL A 210 -5.55 -5.48 2.96
CA VAL A 210 -5.19 -6.25 1.76
C VAL A 210 -5.59 -5.51 0.49
N LEU A 211 -6.76 -4.87 0.45
CA LEU A 211 -7.18 -4.07 -0.70
C LEU A 211 -6.28 -2.87 -0.95
N LYS A 212 -5.76 -2.19 0.08
CA LYS A 212 -4.78 -1.10 -0.13
C LYS A 212 -3.51 -1.62 -0.78
N LEU A 213 -3.02 -2.78 -0.33
CA LEU A 213 -1.86 -3.43 -0.92
C LEU A 213 -2.12 -3.80 -2.39
N LEU A 214 -3.23 -4.49 -2.68
CA LEU A 214 -3.60 -4.87 -4.05
C LEU A 214 -3.82 -3.65 -4.95
N LEU A 215 -4.36 -2.54 -4.41
CA LEU A 215 -4.51 -1.29 -5.15
C LEU A 215 -3.16 -0.73 -5.59
N ASN A 216 -2.16 -0.68 -4.70
CA ASN A 216 -0.81 -0.27 -5.06
C ASN A 216 -0.24 -1.12 -6.20
N LEU A 217 -0.43 -2.45 -6.14
CA LEU A 217 0.02 -3.35 -7.21
C LEU A 217 -0.73 -3.08 -8.52
N SER A 218 -2.04 -2.85 -8.47
CA SER A 218 -2.88 -2.66 -9.66
C SER A 218 -2.59 -1.38 -10.45
N GLU A 219 -1.99 -0.37 -9.81
CA GLU A 219 -1.58 0.86 -10.48
C GLU A 219 -0.33 0.66 -11.36
N ASN A 220 0.42 -0.42 -11.16
CA ASN A 220 1.62 -0.73 -11.92
C ASN A 220 1.32 -1.73 -13.05
N PRO A 221 1.46 -1.33 -14.34
CA PRO A 221 1.22 -2.21 -15.46
C PRO A 221 2.02 -3.52 -15.41
N ALA A 222 3.24 -3.51 -14.86
CA ALA A 222 4.09 -4.69 -14.74
C ALA A 222 3.51 -5.78 -13.81
N MET A 223 2.59 -5.43 -12.90
CA MET A 223 1.93 -6.37 -12.01
C MET A 223 0.62 -6.93 -12.59
N THR A 224 0.12 -6.36 -13.70
CA THR A 224 -1.22 -6.67 -14.26
C THR A 224 -1.37 -8.14 -14.62
N ASP A 225 -0.39 -8.73 -15.29
CA ASP A 225 -0.44 -10.15 -15.69
C ASP A 225 -0.44 -11.08 -14.47
N GLY A 226 0.36 -10.75 -13.45
CA GLY A 226 0.39 -11.49 -12.18
C GLY A 226 -0.94 -11.40 -11.42
N LEU A 227 -1.57 -10.23 -11.40
CA LEU A 227 -2.90 -10.02 -10.81
C LEU A 227 -3.98 -10.79 -11.55
N LEU A 228 -4.02 -10.67 -12.88
CA LEU A 228 -5.03 -11.30 -13.73
C LEU A 228 -4.90 -12.82 -13.78
N GLY A 229 -3.67 -13.35 -13.72
CA GLY A 229 -3.40 -14.78 -13.73
C GLY A 229 -3.52 -15.47 -12.36
N ALA A 230 -3.65 -14.70 -11.28
CA ALA A 230 -3.79 -15.26 -9.93
C ALA A 230 -5.07 -16.10 -9.81
N GLN A 231 -4.95 -17.28 -9.19
CA GLN A 231 -6.09 -18.13 -8.84
C GLN A 231 -6.87 -17.49 -7.69
N VAL A 232 -8.17 -17.29 -7.89
CA VAL A 232 -9.04 -16.61 -6.93
C VAL A 232 -10.35 -17.37 -6.83
N ASP A 233 -10.82 -17.61 -5.60
CA ASP A 233 -12.08 -18.28 -5.38
C ASP A 233 -13.26 -17.43 -5.88
N SER A 234 -14.29 -18.09 -6.45
CA SER A 234 -15.48 -17.44 -7.00
C SER A 234 -16.23 -16.54 -6.00
N SER A 235 -16.13 -16.82 -4.70
CA SER A 235 -16.67 -15.97 -3.63
C SER A 235 -16.11 -14.55 -3.65
N PHE A 236 -15.03 -14.27 -4.38
CA PHE A 236 -14.58 -12.91 -4.68
C PHE A 236 -15.67 -12.02 -5.28
N LEU A 237 -16.57 -12.58 -6.09
CA LEU A 237 -17.67 -11.82 -6.68
C LEU A 237 -18.69 -11.33 -5.63
N SER A 238 -18.73 -11.93 -4.44
CA SER A 238 -19.55 -11.42 -3.33
C SER A 238 -19.08 -10.06 -2.80
N LEU A 239 -17.81 -9.69 -3.04
CA LEU A 239 -17.31 -8.36 -2.68
C LEU A 239 -17.96 -7.23 -3.48
N PHE A 240 -18.64 -7.55 -4.59
CA PHE A 240 -19.41 -6.61 -5.41
C PHE A 240 -20.90 -6.55 -5.00
N ASP A 241 -21.33 -7.27 -3.97
CA ASP A 241 -22.72 -7.20 -3.54
C ASP A 241 -23.03 -5.85 -2.87
N GLY A 242 -24.20 -5.27 -3.17
CA GLY A 242 -24.57 -3.93 -2.67
C GLY A 242 -24.72 -3.79 -1.14
N HIS A 243 -24.76 -4.91 -0.40
CA HIS A 243 -24.74 -4.91 1.06
C HIS A 243 -23.32 -4.85 1.68
N VAL A 244 -22.27 -5.03 0.88
CA VAL A 244 -20.88 -4.93 1.34
C VAL A 244 -20.61 -3.51 1.82
N ALA A 245 -19.84 -3.37 2.90
CA ALA A 245 -19.47 -2.07 3.43
C ALA A 245 -18.87 -1.19 2.31
N LYS A 246 -19.41 0.03 2.16
CA LYS A 246 -19.00 1.00 1.13
C LYS A 246 -17.48 1.09 0.96
N GLU A 247 -16.77 1.12 2.08
CA GLU A 247 -15.32 1.25 2.12
C GLU A 247 -14.59 0.13 1.34
N ILE A 248 -15.08 -1.10 1.46
CA ILE A 248 -14.56 -2.29 0.76
C ILE A 248 -15.00 -2.25 -0.70
N LEU A 249 -16.29 -2.01 -0.94
CA LEU A 249 -16.89 -2.01 -2.27
C LEU A 249 -16.20 -1.00 -3.22
N VAL A 250 -15.99 0.24 -2.76
CA VAL A 250 -15.29 1.28 -3.54
C VAL A 250 -13.85 0.87 -3.88
N ARG A 251 -13.16 0.16 -2.98
CA ARG A 251 -11.78 -0.30 -3.22
C ARG A 251 -11.72 -1.44 -4.23
N VAL A 252 -12.64 -2.40 -4.14
CA VAL A 252 -12.73 -3.51 -5.10
C VAL A 252 -13.09 -3.00 -6.50
N LEU A 253 -14.02 -2.06 -6.59
CA LEU A 253 -14.33 -1.36 -7.85
C LEU A 253 -13.12 -0.60 -8.40
N THR A 254 -12.35 0.06 -7.52
CA THR A 254 -11.12 0.77 -7.93
C THR A 254 -10.04 -0.20 -8.40
N LEU A 255 -9.90 -1.36 -7.75
CA LEU A 255 -8.99 -2.42 -8.16
C LEU A 255 -9.31 -2.90 -9.58
N PHE A 256 -10.59 -3.19 -9.85
CA PHE A 256 -11.02 -3.57 -11.20
C PHE A 256 -10.78 -2.43 -12.21
N GLN A 257 -11.14 -1.20 -11.86
CA GLN A 257 -10.89 -0.04 -12.72
C GLN A 257 -9.41 0.13 -13.07
N ASN A 258 -8.49 -0.03 -12.12
CA ASN A 258 -7.05 0.08 -12.34
C ASN A 258 -6.57 -1.00 -13.32
N ILE A 259 -6.96 -2.26 -13.11
CA ILE A 259 -6.62 -3.38 -13.99
C ILE A 259 -7.15 -3.15 -15.41
N ASP A 260 -8.41 -2.74 -15.55
CA ASP A 260 -9.04 -2.51 -16.85
C ASP A 260 -8.38 -1.34 -17.61
N ASN A 261 -7.96 -0.29 -16.88
CA ASN A 261 -7.20 0.81 -17.45
C ASN A 261 -5.81 0.38 -17.96
N CYS A 262 -5.12 -0.50 -17.23
CA CYS A 262 -3.84 -1.07 -17.68
C CYS A 262 -4.01 -1.88 -18.97
N LEU A 263 -5.01 -2.77 -19.03
CA LEU A 263 -5.30 -3.57 -20.22
C LEU A 263 -5.64 -2.74 -21.47
N LYS A 264 -6.36 -1.62 -21.30
CA LYS A 264 -6.67 -0.69 -22.40
C LYS A 264 -5.43 0.04 -22.90
N LYS A 265 -4.60 0.57 -21.98
CA LYS A 265 -3.38 1.30 -22.34
C LYS A 265 -2.41 0.45 -23.15
N GLU A 266 -2.34 -0.84 -22.85
CA GLU A 266 -1.43 -1.77 -23.52
C GLU A 266 -2.05 -2.42 -24.78
N GLY A 267 -3.30 -2.10 -25.14
CA GLY A 267 -3.98 -2.71 -26.29
C GLY A 267 -4.22 -4.23 -26.16
N ARG A 268 -4.02 -4.81 -24.97
CA ARG A 268 -4.02 -6.27 -24.75
C ARG A 268 -5.38 -6.93 -24.83
N LEU A 269 -6.47 -6.17 -24.70
CA LEU A 269 -7.82 -6.70 -24.88
C LEU A 269 -8.05 -7.28 -26.28
N ALA A 270 -7.28 -6.82 -27.29
CA ALA A 270 -7.34 -7.35 -28.65
C ALA A 270 -6.58 -8.68 -28.83
N LEU A 271 -5.70 -9.04 -27.89
CA LEU A 271 -4.78 -10.18 -28.01
C LEU A 271 -5.30 -11.46 -27.32
N GLN A 272 -6.50 -11.45 -26.71
CA GLN A 272 -7.10 -12.60 -26.01
C GLN A 272 -6.08 -13.33 -25.12
N PRO A 273 -5.57 -12.68 -24.06
CA PRO A 273 -4.59 -13.31 -23.18
C PRO A 273 -5.17 -14.59 -22.57
N ALA A 274 -4.48 -15.71 -22.79
CA ALA A 274 -4.88 -17.03 -22.30
C ALA A 274 -4.56 -17.16 -20.80
N PHE A 275 -5.39 -16.54 -19.96
CA PHE A 275 -5.35 -16.78 -18.52
C PHE A 275 -5.98 -18.14 -18.19
N PRO A 276 -5.53 -18.83 -17.12
CA PRO A 276 -6.11 -20.11 -16.71
C PRO A 276 -7.53 -19.93 -16.17
N GLU A 277 -8.36 -20.97 -16.27
CA GLU A 277 -9.66 -21.03 -15.60
C GLU A 277 -9.49 -20.83 -14.09
N GLY A 278 -10.47 -20.21 -13.43
CA GLY A 278 -10.39 -19.84 -12.01
C GLY A 278 -9.50 -18.63 -11.70
N SER A 279 -8.95 -17.98 -12.72
CA SER A 279 -8.16 -16.76 -12.51
C SER A 279 -9.02 -15.52 -12.28
N LEU A 280 -8.42 -14.49 -11.66
CA LEU A 280 -9.06 -13.19 -11.47
C LEU A 280 -9.61 -12.61 -12.79
N PHE A 281 -8.93 -12.84 -13.92
CA PHE A 281 -9.41 -12.44 -15.24
C PHE A 281 -10.80 -13.01 -15.55
N TYR A 282 -10.99 -14.32 -15.37
CA TYR A 282 -12.29 -14.98 -15.62
C TYR A 282 -13.39 -14.45 -14.71
N LEU A 283 -13.06 -14.17 -13.45
CA LEU A 283 -14.03 -13.59 -12.52
C LEU A 283 -14.44 -12.18 -12.94
N LEU A 284 -13.47 -11.29 -13.19
CA LEU A 284 -13.75 -9.88 -13.49
C LEU A 284 -14.46 -9.68 -14.83
N TYR A 285 -14.13 -10.49 -15.83
CA TYR A 285 -14.66 -10.36 -17.19
C TYR A 285 -15.75 -11.38 -17.55
N GLY A 286 -16.21 -12.17 -16.58
CA GLY A 286 -17.32 -13.11 -16.74
C GLY A 286 -18.72 -12.48 -16.55
N ASP A 287 -19.75 -13.23 -16.95
CA ASP A 287 -21.15 -12.78 -16.91
C ASP A 287 -21.67 -12.48 -15.51
N GLU A 288 -21.20 -13.22 -14.48
CA GLU A 288 -21.64 -12.98 -13.11
C GLU A 288 -21.16 -11.62 -12.60
N CYS A 289 -19.90 -11.25 -12.83
CA CYS A 289 -19.40 -9.91 -12.52
C CYS A 289 -20.22 -8.84 -13.25
N ALA A 290 -20.55 -9.07 -14.52
CA ALA A 290 -21.41 -8.16 -15.29
C ALA A 290 -22.77 -7.93 -14.63
N GLN A 291 -23.38 -8.98 -14.08
CA GLN A 291 -24.65 -8.89 -13.37
C GLN A 291 -24.50 -8.13 -12.05
N LYS A 292 -23.44 -8.41 -11.26
CA LYS A 292 -23.14 -7.66 -10.02
C LYS A 292 -22.96 -6.16 -10.31
N MET A 293 -22.21 -5.82 -11.35
CA MET A 293 -21.97 -4.44 -11.78
C MET A 293 -23.28 -3.73 -12.17
N ARG A 294 -24.14 -4.39 -12.96
CA ARG A 294 -25.47 -3.85 -13.31
C ARG A 294 -26.34 -3.59 -12.09
N ALA A 295 -26.30 -4.47 -11.07
CA ALA A 295 -27.02 -4.25 -9.83
C ALA A 295 -26.50 -3.03 -9.05
N LEU A 296 -25.17 -2.82 -9.05
CA LEU A 296 -24.53 -1.70 -8.36
C LEU A 296 -24.81 -0.32 -9.01
N VAL A 297 -25.23 -0.25 -10.27
CA VAL A 297 -25.68 1.00 -10.91
C VAL A 297 -26.84 1.64 -10.13
N TYR A 298 -27.67 0.83 -9.48
CA TYR A 298 -28.81 1.27 -8.67
C TYR A 298 -28.47 1.41 -7.17
N HIS A 299 -27.19 1.38 -6.81
CA HIS A 299 -26.76 1.49 -5.42
C HIS A 299 -27.14 2.87 -4.83
N HIS A 300 -27.45 2.89 -3.53
CA HIS A 300 -27.89 4.11 -2.84
C HIS A 300 -26.75 5.15 -2.76
N ASP A 301 -25.52 4.69 -2.51
CA ASP A 301 -24.32 5.54 -2.41
C ASP A 301 -23.84 6.08 -3.76
N ALA A 302 -23.52 7.38 -3.81
CA ALA A 302 -23.11 8.07 -5.03
C ALA A 302 -21.71 7.68 -5.52
N ASP A 303 -20.76 7.45 -4.60
CA ASP A 303 -19.37 7.14 -4.97
C ASP A 303 -19.28 5.74 -5.61
N VAL A 304 -20.09 4.81 -5.10
CA VAL A 304 -20.23 3.46 -5.69
C VAL A 304 -20.76 3.55 -7.12
N LYS A 305 -21.84 4.32 -7.34
CA LYS A 305 -22.41 4.51 -8.69
C LYS A 305 -21.41 5.13 -9.65
N GLU A 306 -20.73 6.20 -9.23
CA GLU A 306 -19.71 6.86 -10.05
C GLU A 306 -18.63 5.85 -10.46
N LYS A 307 -18.12 5.05 -9.52
CA LYS A 307 -17.10 4.03 -9.81
C LYS A 307 -17.55 2.97 -10.81
N VAL A 308 -18.79 2.48 -10.69
CA VAL A 308 -19.35 1.48 -11.61
C VAL A 308 -19.44 2.02 -13.03
N THR A 309 -19.96 3.25 -13.20
CA THR A 309 -20.13 3.87 -14.53
C THR A 309 -18.82 4.12 -15.28
N MET A 310 -17.69 4.18 -14.57
CA MET A 310 -16.37 4.38 -15.15
C MET A 310 -15.72 3.09 -15.67
N ILE A 311 -16.36 1.93 -15.48
CA ILE A 311 -15.90 0.63 -15.99
C ILE A 311 -16.74 0.32 -17.24
N PRO A 312 -16.24 0.56 -18.45
CA PRO A 312 -17.05 0.74 -19.66
C PRO A 312 -17.61 -0.54 -20.29
N LYS A 313 -17.65 -1.66 -19.56
CA LYS A 313 -18.22 -2.93 -20.06
C LYS A 313 -19.63 -3.22 -19.55
N PHE A 314 -20.21 -2.36 -18.70
CA PHE A 314 -21.49 -2.61 -18.03
C PHE A 314 -22.40 -1.39 -18.00
#